data_AF-A0A8C7Y740-F1
#
_entry.id   AF-A0A8C7Y740-F1
#
_cell.length_a   1.000
_cell.length_b   1.000
_cell.length_c   1.000
_cell.angle_alpha   90.00
_cell.angle_beta   90.00
_cell.angle_gamma   90.00
#
_symmetry.space_group_name_H-M   'P 1'
#
loop_
_entity.id
_entity.type
_entity.pdbx_description
1 polymer ?
#
loop_
_entity_poly.entity_id
_entity_poly.type
_entity_poly.pdbx_seq_one_letter_code
_entity_poly.pdbx_strand_id
1 'polypeptide(L)' 'FSKNKEFQQEFLNAHNAYRALHGAPPLTYNKELCDEAQKWADECGLERVQGTGSGNGHGW' A
#
# COMPACT_ATOMS: atom_id res chain seq x y z
N PHE A 1 -10.21 2.85 -17.47
CA PHE A 1 -8.81 2.70 -17.04
C PHE A 1 -8.80 2.20 -15.60
N SER A 2 -8.23 1.02 -15.33
CA SER A 2 -8.22 0.43 -13.99
C SER A 2 -6.87 0.69 -13.34
N LYS A 3 -6.77 1.80 -12.58
CA LYS A 3 -5.53 2.29 -11.92
C LYS A 3 -4.84 1.23 -11.04
N ASN A 4 -5.61 0.27 -10.51
CA ASN A 4 -5.08 -0.74 -9.61
C ASN A 4 -4.14 -1.73 -10.29
N LYS A 5 -4.37 -2.05 -11.58
CA LYS A 5 -3.56 -3.06 -12.28
C LYS A 5 -2.15 -2.55 -12.61
N GLU A 6 -2.05 -1.27 -13.00
CA GLU A 6 -0.76 -0.62 -13.26
C GLU A 6 0.07 -0.53 -11.97
N PHE A 7 -0.56 -0.09 -10.88
CA PHE A 7 0.09 -0.03 -9.56
C PHE A 7 0.60 -1.40 -9.08
N GLN A 8 -0.22 -2.45 -9.20
CA GLN A 8 0.17 -3.81 -8.84
C GLN A 8 1.38 -4.30 -9.63
N GLN A 9 1.44 -3.98 -10.93
CA GLN A 9 2.53 -4.38 -11.80
C GLN A 9 3.83 -3.61 -11.47
N GLU A 10 3.74 -2.31 -11.24
CA GLU A 10 4.88 -1.48 -10.83
C GLU A 10 5.46 -1.95 -9.50
N PHE A 11 4.58 -2.22 -8.51
CA PHE A 11 4.97 -2.76 -7.22
C PHE A 11 5.72 -4.10 -7.36
N LEU A 12 5.17 -5.03 -8.15
CA LEU A 12 5.78 -6.33 -8.37
C LEU A 12 7.14 -6.21 -9.07
N ASN A 13 7.24 -5.33 -10.08
CA ASN A 13 8.48 -5.10 -10.81
C ASN A 13 9.59 -4.54 -9.90
N ALA A 14 9.26 -3.57 -9.05
CA ALA A 14 10.22 -2.98 -8.11
C ALA A 14 10.78 -4.03 -7.13
N HIS A 15 9.92 -4.88 -6.58
CA HIS A 15 10.35 -5.96 -5.68
C HIS A 15 11.21 -6.99 -6.40
N ASN A 16 10.81 -7.41 -7.59
CA ASN A 16 11.54 -8.40 -8.36
C ASN A 16 12.90 -7.88 -8.83
N ALA A 17 13.02 -6.59 -9.16
CA ALA A 17 14.31 -5.95 -9.45
C ALA A 17 15.27 -6.06 -8.26
N TYR A 18 14.80 -5.76 -7.05
CA TYR A 18 15.63 -5.89 -5.85
C TYR A 18 15.98 -7.35 -5.53
N ARG A 19 15.01 -8.27 -5.66
CA ARG A 19 15.24 -9.71 -5.46
C ARG A 19 16.27 -10.27 -6.43
N ALA A 20 16.26 -9.82 -7.68
CA ALA A 20 17.24 -10.21 -8.69
C ALA A 20 18.66 -9.78 -8.30
N LEU A 21 18.84 -8.59 -7.69
CA LEU A 21 20.16 -8.15 -7.20
C LEU A 21 20.72 -9.09 -6.13
N HIS A 22 19.86 -9.73 -5.34
CA HIS A 22 20.24 -10.65 -4.27
C HIS A 22 20.12 -12.13 -4.67
N GLY A 23 19.89 -12.44 -5.95
CA GLY A 23 19.76 -13.81 -6.45
C GLY A 23 18.50 -14.56 -5.98
N ALA A 24 17.52 -13.86 -5.42
CA ALA A 24 16.27 -14.47 -4.96
C ALA A 24 15.29 -14.69 -6.15
N PRO A 25 14.50 -15.78 -6.16
CA PRO A 25 13.53 -16.05 -7.21
C PRO A 25 12.48 -14.93 -7.34
N PRO A 26 11.98 -14.64 -8.55
CA PRO A 26 10.96 -13.61 -8.74
C PRO A 26 9.63 -14.02 -8.08
N LEU A 27 8.92 -13.02 -7.55
CA LEU A 27 7.56 -13.16 -7.06
C LEU A 27 6.57 -13.04 -8.22
N THR A 28 5.40 -13.64 -8.03
CA THR A 28 4.24 -13.48 -8.90
C THR A 28 3.11 -12.79 -8.14
N TYR A 29 2.26 -12.06 -8.86
CA TYR A 29 1.09 -11.45 -8.26
C TYR A 29 0.08 -12.53 -7.85
N ASN A 30 -0.31 -12.56 -6.57
CA ASN A 30 -1.37 -13.41 -6.06
C ASN A 30 -2.52 -12.52 -5.56
N LYS A 31 -3.69 -12.63 -6.22
CA LYS A 31 -4.86 -11.80 -5.92
C LYS A 31 -5.42 -12.06 -4.53
N GLU A 32 -5.54 -13.32 -4.11
CA GLU A 32 -6.14 -13.69 -2.83
C GLU A 32 -5.32 -13.13 -1.66
N LEU A 33 -3.99 -13.29 -1.72
CA LEU A 33 -3.08 -12.73 -0.74
C LEU A 33 -3.16 -11.20 -0.67
N CYS A 34 -3.30 -10.53 -1.81
CA CYS A 34 -3.43 -9.07 -1.85
C CYS A 34 -4.78 -8.60 -1.29
N ASP A 35 -5.86 -9.34 -1.56
CA ASP A 35 -7.18 -9.03 -1.02
C ASP A 35 -7.20 -9.21 0.51
N GLU A 36 -6.55 -10.25 1.04
CA GLU A 36 -6.39 -10.48 2.48
C GLU A 36 -5.54 -9.38 3.14
N ALA A 37 -4.44 -8.97 2.49
CA ALA A 37 -3.60 -7.89 2.98
C ALA A 37 -4.34 -6.55 3.00
N GLN A 38 -5.16 -6.27 1.96
CA GLN A 38 -5.99 -5.07 1.92
C GLN A 38 -7.07 -5.12 3.00
N LYS A 39 -7.73 -6.26 3.20
CA LYS A 39 -8.71 -6.46 4.26
C LYS A 39 -8.09 -6.19 5.63
N TRP A 40 -6.90 -6.71 5.88
CA TRP A 40 -6.16 -6.43 7.10
C TRP A 40 -5.81 -4.93 7.23
N ALA A 41 -5.36 -4.28 6.16
CA ALA A 41 -5.05 -2.84 6.18
C ALA A 41 -6.29 -1.98 6.47
N ASP A 42 -7.44 -2.37 5.95
CA ASP A 42 -8.73 -1.72 6.20
C ASP A 42 -9.20 -1.94 7.64
N GLU A 43 -9.01 -3.16 8.17
CA GLU A 43 -9.37 -3.56 9.54
C GLU A 43 -8.43 -2.95 10.60
N CYS A 44 -7.13 -2.91 10.34
CA CYS A 44 -6.15 -2.26 11.20
C CYS A 44 -6.29 -0.74 11.20
N GLY A 45 -7.20 -0.19 10.38
CA GLY A 45 -7.69 1.16 10.46
C GLY A 45 -6.56 2.10 10.85
N LEU A 46 -5.53 2.22 9.98
CA LEU A 46 -4.57 3.31 10.03
C LEU A 46 -5.42 4.53 10.31
N GLU A 47 -5.42 4.93 11.58
CA GLU A 47 -6.38 5.88 12.09
C GLU A 47 -6.23 7.02 11.13
N ARG A 48 -7.28 7.28 10.33
CA ARG A 48 -7.28 8.44 9.49
C ARG A 48 -7.10 9.51 10.54
N VAL A 49 -5.88 10.05 10.65
CA VAL A 49 -5.64 11.32 11.28
C VAL A 49 -6.48 12.21 10.41
N GLN A 50 -7.77 12.29 10.75
CA GLN A 50 -8.64 13.36 10.36
C GLN A 50 -7.93 14.50 11.04
N GLY A 51 -7.03 15.14 10.28
CA GLY A 51 -6.53 16.43 10.65
C GLY A 51 -7.78 17.27 10.80
N THR A 52 -8.27 17.38 12.03
CA THR A 52 -9.08 18.48 12.48
C THR A 52 -8.18 19.71 12.51
N GLY A 53 -7.61 20.05 11.36
CA GLY A 53 -6.99 21.33 11.07
C GLY A 53 -8.08 22.36 10.84
N SER A 54 -9.00 22.50 11.79
CA SER A 54 -9.72 23.75 11.99
C SER A 54 -9.06 24.42 13.19
N GLY A 55 -7.83 24.88 12.97
CA GLY A 55 -7.11 25.72 13.92
C GLY A 55 -7.77 27.09 13.98
N ASN A 56 -8.88 27.19 14.70
CA ASN A 56 -9.39 28.47 15.17
C ASN A 56 -8.61 28.80 16.45
N GLY A 57 -7.48 29.48 16.28
CA GLY A 57 -6.72 30.04 17.39
C GLY A 57 -7.52 31.12 18.09
N HIS A 58 -8.18 30.78 19.19
CA HIS A 58 -8.66 31.71 20.20
C HIS A 58 -8.09 31.28 21.55
N GLY A 59 -7.58 32.27 22.32
CA GLY A 59 -6.83 32.16 23.58
C GLY A 59 -7.48 31.29 24.65
N TRP A 60 -6.81 30.94 25.75
CA TRP A 60 -5.85 31.69 26.58
C TRP A 60 -4.82 30.73 27.18
#